data_AF-A0A6L3N782-F1
#
_entry.id   AF-A0A6L3N782-F1
#
_cell.length_a   1.000
_cell.length_b   1.000
_cell.length_c   1.000
_cell.angle_alpha   90.00
_cell.angle_beta   90.00
_cell.angle_gamma   90.00
#
_symmetry.space_group_name_H-M   'P 1'
#
loop_
_entity.id
_entity.type
_entity.pdbx_description
1 polymer ?
#
loop_
_entity_poly.entity_id
_entity_poly.type
_entity_poly.pdbx_seq_one_letter_code
_entity_poly.pdbx_strand_id
1 'polypeptide(L)'
;RGRHVFSMRCAGCHTVRGTDATGDAGPDLSHLGSRRLLAAGTLDNTPDNLRRWIAHAQQIKPQTLMPSFALAPRDADDLAAYLATLH
;
A
#
# COMPACT_ATOMS: atom_id res chain seq x y z
N ARG A 1 1.97 -5.95 -13.77
CA ARG A 1 1.65 -4.50 -13.80
C ARG A 1 1.64 -3.89 -12.40
N GLY A 2 0.84 -4.41 -11.45
CA GLY A 2 0.82 -3.93 -10.05
C GLY A 2 2.19 -3.89 -9.36
N ARG A 3 2.99 -4.95 -9.47
CA ARG A 3 4.38 -4.98 -8.96
C ARG A 3 5.24 -3.83 -9.49
N HIS A 4 5.06 -3.43 -10.76
CA HIS A 4 5.80 -2.32 -11.35
C HIS A 4 5.35 -0.97 -10.79
N VAL A 5 4.03 -0.77 -10.63
CA VAL A 5 3.48 0.41 -9.94
C VAL A 5 4.04 0.52 -8.52
N PHE A 6 4.06 -0.60 -7.78
CA PHE A 6 4.63 -0.67 -6.43
C PHE A 6 6.11 -0.27 -6.42
N SER A 7 6.92 -0.83 -7.31
CA SER A 7 8.34 -0.51 -7.42
C SER A 7 8.58 0.98 -7.67
N MET A 8 7.81 1.60 -8.56
CA MET A 8 7.97 3.01 -8.93
C MET A 8 7.45 4.01 -7.88
N ARG A 9 6.45 3.61 -7.08
CA ARG A 9 5.68 4.56 -6.23
C ARG A 9 5.80 4.30 -4.73
N CYS A 10 6.12 3.06 -4.32
CA CYS A 10 5.98 2.62 -2.93
C CYS A 10 7.28 2.04 -2.36
N ALA A 11 8.11 1.41 -3.18
CA ALA A 11 9.31 0.67 -2.74
C ALA A 11 10.37 1.53 -2.05
N GLY A 12 10.40 2.84 -2.31
CA GLY A 12 11.32 3.76 -1.63
C GLY A 12 11.04 3.91 -0.13
N CYS A 13 9.81 3.62 0.32
CA CYS A 13 9.44 3.70 1.73
C CYS A 13 9.08 2.35 2.34
N HIS A 14 8.63 1.38 1.54
CA HIS A 14 8.15 0.10 2.03
C HIS A 14 9.02 -1.07 1.60
N THR A 15 9.27 -1.98 2.54
CA THR A 15 9.94 -3.25 2.28
C THR A 15 8.93 -4.30 1.81
N VAL A 16 9.33 -5.13 0.83
CA VAL A 16 8.72 -6.42 0.52
C VAL A 16 9.84 -7.44 0.35
N ARG A 17 9.98 -8.35 1.32
CA ARG A 17 11.05 -9.35 1.34
C ARG A 17 11.01 -10.22 0.08
N GLY A 18 12.19 -10.56 -0.44
CA GLY A 18 12.32 -11.30 -1.69
C GLY A 18 12.13 -10.44 -2.96
N THR A 19 12.16 -9.12 -2.82
CA THR A 19 12.17 -8.16 -3.93
C THR A 19 13.21 -7.07 -3.68
N ASP A 20 13.47 -6.22 -4.67
CA ASP A 20 14.37 -5.07 -4.54
C ASP A 20 13.75 -3.91 -3.72
N ALA A 21 12.52 -4.05 -3.23
CA ALA A 21 11.89 -3.07 -2.37
C ALA A 21 12.39 -3.21 -0.92
N THR A 22 13.29 -2.32 -0.52
CA THR A 22 13.98 -2.34 0.77
C THR A 22 13.77 -1.06 1.58
N GLY A 23 12.75 -0.25 1.27
CA GLY A 23 12.46 0.98 2.02
C GLY A 23 12.03 0.70 3.46
N ASP A 24 12.45 1.55 4.40
CA ASP A 24 12.29 1.37 5.84
C ASP A 24 11.53 2.52 6.55
N ALA A 25 11.26 3.62 5.84
CA ALA A 25 10.49 4.74 6.38
C ALA A 25 9.02 4.37 6.70
N GLY A 26 8.48 3.38 5.98
CA GLY A 26 7.15 2.81 6.19
C GLY A 26 7.21 1.38 6.70
N PRO A 27 6.06 0.80 7.12
CA PRO A 27 6.00 -0.59 7.57
C PRO A 27 6.37 -1.56 6.45
N ASP A 28 7.00 -2.68 6.83
CA ASP A 28 7.16 -3.87 5.99
C ASP A 28 5.79 -4.33 5.47
N LEU A 29 5.66 -4.58 4.17
CA LEU A 29 4.41 -5.01 3.52
C LEU A 29 4.44 -6.48 3.06
N SER A 30 5.50 -7.24 3.39
CA SER A 30 5.69 -8.62 2.94
C SER A 30 4.50 -9.55 3.21
N HIS A 31 3.76 -9.28 4.29
CA HIS A 31 2.59 -10.06 4.72
C HIS A 31 1.30 -9.22 4.76
N LEU A 32 1.21 -8.16 3.94
CA LEU A 32 0.07 -7.25 3.94
C LEU A 32 -1.25 -7.97 3.66
N GLY A 33 -1.29 -8.91 2.72
CA GLY A 33 -2.48 -9.71 2.37
C GLY A 33 -2.98 -10.60 3.51
N SER A 34 -2.11 -10.94 4.47
CA SER A 34 -2.49 -11.70 5.68
C SER A 34 -3.02 -10.80 6.82
N ARG A 35 -2.96 -9.47 6.69
CA ARG A 35 -3.45 -8.55 7.73
C ARG A 35 -4.96 -8.40 7.67
N ARG A 36 -5.59 -8.34 8.84
CA ARG A 36 -7.00 -7.99 8.95
C ARG A 36 -7.25 -6.48 8.75
N LEU A 37 -6.33 -5.63 9.19
CA LEU A 37 -6.53 -4.17 9.26
C LEU A 37 -5.44 -3.39 8.51
N LEU A 38 -5.82 -2.20 8.04
CA LEU A 38 -4.98 -1.20 7.38
C LEU A 38 -4.83 0.06 8.24
N ALA A 39 -3.93 0.95 7.85
CA ALA A 39 -3.76 2.29 8.43
C ALA A 39 -3.56 2.33 9.96
N ALA A 40 -2.91 1.30 10.52
CA ALA A 40 -2.77 1.08 11.96
C ALA A 40 -4.11 0.88 12.70
N GLY A 41 -5.02 0.11 12.10
CA GLY A 41 -6.27 -0.33 12.72
C GLY A 41 -7.51 0.48 12.34
N THR A 42 -7.38 1.49 11.46
CA THR A 42 -8.49 2.39 11.11
C THR A 42 -9.47 1.78 10.11
N LEU A 43 -9.02 0.86 9.26
CA LEU A 43 -9.83 0.28 8.18
C LEU A 43 -9.64 -1.24 8.15
N ASP A 44 -10.69 -1.97 7.74
CA ASP A 44 -10.55 -3.37 7.35
C ASP A 44 -9.73 -3.49 6.06
N ASN A 45 -8.93 -4.55 5.96
CA ASN A 45 -8.10 -4.81 4.78
C ASN A 45 -8.91 -5.43 3.64
N THR A 46 -9.65 -4.57 2.94
CA THR A 46 -10.37 -4.90 1.71
C THR A 46 -9.72 -4.18 0.52
N PRO A 47 -9.88 -4.67 -0.72
CA PRO A 47 -9.37 -3.97 -1.90
C PRO A 47 -9.86 -2.51 -1.99
N ASP A 48 -11.13 -2.25 -1.67
CA ASP A 48 -11.70 -0.90 -1.69
C ASP A 48 -11.06 0.01 -0.65
N ASN A 49 -10.90 -0.47 0.59
CA ASN A 49 -10.24 0.30 1.65
C ASN A 49 -8.76 0.52 1.37
N LEU A 50 -8.08 -0.44 0.72
CA LEU A 50 -6.68 -0.30 0.34
C LEU A 50 -6.51 0.81 -0.72
N ARG A 51 -7.35 0.83 -1.76
CA ARG A 51 -7.36 1.91 -2.76
C ARG A 51 -7.69 3.26 -2.11
N ARG A 52 -8.70 3.29 -1.23
CA ARG A 52 -9.12 4.49 -0.52
C ARG A 52 -8.00 5.03 0.39
N TRP A 53 -7.31 4.14 1.10
CA TRP A 53 -6.16 4.49 1.94
C TRP A 53 -5.04 5.12 1.11
N ILE A 54 -4.66 4.51 -0.01
CA ILE A 54 -3.62 5.03 -0.90
C ILE A 54 -3.98 6.42 -1.44
N ALA A 55 -5.23 6.62 -1.86
CA ALA A 55 -5.68 7.89 -2.44
C ALA A 55 -5.91 9.01 -1.41
N HIS A 56 -6.24 8.67 -0.16
CA HIS A 56 -6.75 9.63 0.82
C HIS A 56 -6.11 9.47 2.22
N ALA A 57 -4.86 9.02 2.30
CA ALA A 57 -4.15 8.76 3.56
C ALA A 57 -4.26 9.93 4.57
N GLN A 58 -4.03 11.16 4.12
CA GLN A 58 -4.10 12.36 4.96
C GLN A 58 -5.51 12.69 5.48
N GLN A 59 -6.56 12.27 4.76
CA GLN A 59 -7.94 12.48 5.19
C GLN A 59 -8.39 11.39 6.18
N ILE A 60 -7.96 10.15 5.94
CA ILE A 60 -8.30 8.99 6.78
C ILE A 60 -7.55 9.04 8.11
N LYS A 61 -6.26 9.40 8.05
CA LYS A 61 -5.40 9.51 9.22
C LYS A 61 -4.57 10.79 9.11
N PRO A 62 -5.11 11.93 9.58
CA PRO A 62 -4.37 13.18 9.62
C PRO A 62 -3.01 13.01 10.30
N GLN A 63 -1.99 13.70 9.80
CA GLN A 63 -0.61 13.66 10.29
C GLN A 63 0.12 12.32 10.08
N THR A 64 -0.45 11.37 9.32
CA THR A 64 0.34 10.25 8.81
C THR A 64 1.48 10.76 7.93
N LEU A 65 2.65 10.10 7.97
CA LEU A 65 3.77 10.46 7.09
C LEU A 65 3.59 9.91 5.67
N MET A 66 2.65 8.98 5.46
CA MET A 66 2.33 8.49 4.11
C MET A 66 1.54 9.57 3.34
N PRO A 67 2.05 10.09 2.22
CA PRO A 67 1.31 11.06 1.43
C PRO A 67 0.13 10.37 0.72
N SER A 68 -0.87 11.17 0.34
CA SER A 68 -1.95 10.72 -0.53
C SER A 68 -1.44 10.57 -1.97
N PHE A 69 -1.67 9.42 -2.60
CA PHE A 69 -1.23 9.15 -3.97
C PHE A 69 -2.41 9.11 -4.93
N ALA A 70 -2.45 10.06 -5.86
CA ALA A 70 -3.36 10.01 -7.00
C ALA A 70 -2.78 9.06 -8.06
N LEU A 71 -3.38 7.87 -8.19
CA LEU A 71 -3.04 6.89 -9.22
C LEU A 71 -4.13 6.87 -10.30
N ALA A 72 -3.76 6.53 -11.54
CA ALA A 72 -4.75 6.20 -12.54
C ALA A 72 -5.61 5.01 -12.05
N PRO A 73 -6.93 4.96 -12.32
CA PRO A 73 -7.81 3.93 -11.77
C PRO A 73 -7.28 2.50 -11.96
N ARG A 74 -6.81 2.20 -13.18
CA ARG A 74 -6.22 0.89 -13.51
C ARG A 74 -4.94 0.59 -12.71
N ASP A 75 -4.09 1.59 -12.47
CA ASP A 75 -2.87 1.40 -11.68
C ASP A 75 -3.21 1.14 -10.22
N ALA A 76 -4.25 1.78 -9.68
CA ALA A 76 -4.75 1.54 -8.33
C ALA A 76 -5.30 0.11 -8.18
N ASP A 77 -6.07 -0.37 -9.16
CA ASP A 77 -6.59 -1.74 -9.19
C ASP A 77 -5.46 -2.78 -9.28
N ASP A 78 -4.54 -2.59 -10.23
CA ASP A 78 -3.40 -3.47 -10.42
C ASP A 78 -2.51 -3.51 -9.15
N LEU A 79 -2.30 -2.36 -8.50
CA LEU A 79 -1.52 -2.25 -7.27
C LEU A 79 -2.22 -2.97 -6.12
N ALA A 80 -3.52 -2.75 -5.92
CA ALA A 80 -4.30 -3.42 -4.88
C ALA A 80 -4.28 -4.94 -5.06
N ALA A 81 -4.44 -5.42 -6.30
CA ALA A 81 -4.34 -6.84 -6.61
C ALA A 81 -2.97 -7.44 -6.29
N TYR A 82 -1.87 -6.73 -6.60
CA TYR A 82 -0.52 -7.16 -6.23
C TYR A 82 -0.34 -7.23 -4.71
N LEU A 83 -0.73 -6.16 -4.00
CA LEU A 83 -0.61 -6.07 -2.54
C LEU A 83 -1.40 -7.17 -1.81
N ALA A 84 -2.52 -7.61 -2.38
CA ALA A 84 -3.32 -8.72 -1.85
C ALA A 84 -2.60 -10.08 -1.91
N THR A 85 -1.61 -10.26 -2.78
CA THR A 85 -0.85 -11.53 -2.90
C THR A 85 0.26 -11.70 -1.86
N LEU A 86 0.52 -10.67 -1.04
CA LEU A 86 1.64 -10.63 -0.10
C LEU A 86 1.24 -11.30 1.22
N HIS A 87 1.40 -12.63 1.32
CA HIS A 87 0.98 -13.43 2.47
C HIS A 87 2.07 -13.76 3.47
#